data_AF-A0A951JCV4-F1
#
_entry.id   AF-A0A951JCV4-F1
#
_cell.length_a   1.000
_cell.length_b   1.000
_cell.length_c   1.000
_cell.angle_alpha   90.00
_cell.angle_beta   90.00
_cell.angle_gamma   90.00
#
_symmetry.space_group_name_H-M   'P 1'
#
loop_
_entity.id
_entity.type
_entity.pdbx_description
1 polymer ?
#
loop_
_entity_poly.entity_id
_entity_poly.type
_entity_poly.pdbx_seq_one_letter_code
_entity_poly.pdbx_strand_id
1 'polypeptide(L)'
;MAETWPLVLLAGLFGLVVGSFLNVCSIRWPQDRSVVSPRSACPGCGTVIRWYDNVPVLSWVALRGRCRSCGSGISVQYPLAELATGLVWAGVVVAHGPTWEALRGGVFLTILLGISLSDARFYIIPHQFTWGGMAVG
;
A
#
# COMPACT_ATOMS: atom_id res chain seq x y z
N MET A 1 -0.13 27.28 -4.66
CA MET A 1 -1.08 26.30 -4.08
C MET A 1 -2.31 26.05 -4.96
N ALA A 2 -2.89 27.07 -5.61
CA ALA A 2 -4.14 26.92 -6.38
C ALA A 2 -4.03 26.10 -7.68
N GLU A 3 -2.82 25.84 -8.20
CA GLU A 3 -2.64 25.12 -9.48
C GLU A 3 -2.14 23.68 -9.31
N THR A 4 -1.53 23.35 -8.17
CA THR A 4 -0.91 22.03 -7.93
C THR A 4 -1.83 21.03 -7.26
N TRP A 5 -2.98 21.46 -6.74
CA TRP A 5 -3.93 20.56 -6.06
C TRP A 5 -4.39 19.35 -6.90
N PRO A 6 -4.57 19.41 -8.24
CA PRO A 6 -4.94 18.23 -9.01
C PRO A 6 -3.81 17.20 -9.03
N LEU A 7 -2.56 17.67 -9.08
CA LEU A 7 -1.37 16.81 -9.03
C LEU A 7 -1.20 16.17 -7.66
N VAL A 8 -1.48 16.91 -6.59
CA VAL A 8 -1.46 16.38 -5.22
C VAL A 8 -2.51 15.28 -5.05
N LEU A 9 -3.73 15.49 -5.55
CA LEU A 9 -4.78 14.48 -5.53
C LEU A 9 -4.40 13.25 -6.37
N LEU A 10 -3.88 13.47 -7.58
CA LEU A 10 -3.44 12.38 -8.45
C LEU A 10 -2.32 11.56 -7.79
N ALA A 11 -1.34 12.22 -7.18
CA ALA A 11 -0.27 11.56 -6.44
C ALA A 11 -0.80 10.81 -5.22
N GLY A 12 -1.75 11.38 -4.48
CA GLY A 12 -2.41 10.70 -3.36
C GLY A 12 -3.15 9.44 -3.79
N LEU A 13 -3.95 9.52 -4.86
CA LEU A 13 -4.66 8.37 -5.44
C LEU A 13 -3.69 7.28 -5.94
N PHE A 14 -2.61 7.70 -6.61
CA PHE A 14 -1.53 6.79 -6.99
C PHE A 14 -0.91 6.12 -5.75
N GLY A 15 -0.62 6.88 -4.70
CA GLY A 15 -0.12 6.37 -3.43
C GLY A 15 -1.07 5.38 -2.75
N LEU A 16 -2.39 5.55 -2.85
CA LEU A 16 -3.36 4.56 -2.34
C LEU A 16 -3.22 3.22 -3.06
N VAL A 17 -3.08 3.24 -4.39
CA VAL A 17 -2.89 2.03 -5.20
C VAL A 17 -1.56 1.35 -4.87
N VAL A 18 -0.48 2.15 -4.79
CA VAL A 18 0.85 1.67 -4.40
C VAL A 18 0.82 1.07 -2.99
N GLY A 19 0.13 1.72 -2.04
CA GLY A 19 -0.03 1.23 -0.67
C GLY A 19 -0.81 -0.09 -0.58
N SER A 20 -1.78 -0.29 -1.46
CA SER A 20 -2.52 -1.56 -1.55
C SER A 20 -1.59 -2.70 -2.00
N PHE A 21 -0.73 -2.43 -2.98
CA PHE A 21 0.31 -3.39 -3.38
C PHE A 21 1.38 -3.58 -2.28
N LEU A 22 1.76 -2.52 -1.58
CA LEU A 22 2.71 -2.57 -0.46
C LEU A 22 2.25 -3.50 0.67
N ASN A 23 0.95 -3.53 0.97
CA ASN A 23 0.36 -4.51 1.90
C ASN A 23 0.58 -5.96 1.45
N VAL A 24 0.43 -6.22 0.15
CA VAL A 24 0.67 -7.56 -0.39
C VAL A 24 2.14 -7.94 -0.22
N CYS A 25 3.07 -7.03 -0.55
CA CYS A 25 4.50 -7.25 -0.37
C CYS A 25 4.87 -7.48 1.10
N SER A 26 4.39 -6.61 2.00
CA SER A 26 4.78 -6.63 3.42
C SER A 26 4.26 -7.87 4.16
N ILE A 27 3.16 -8.47 3.70
CA ILE A 27 2.58 -9.68 4.27
C ILE A 27 3.16 -10.95 3.64
N ARG A 28 3.41 -10.95 2.32
CA ARG A 28 3.78 -12.17 1.59
C ARG A 28 5.28 -12.44 1.55
N TRP A 29 6.13 -11.42 1.43
CA TRP A 29 7.57 -11.62 1.37
C TRP A 29 8.18 -12.23 2.64
N PRO A 30 7.79 -11.85 3.87
CA PRO A 30 8.28 -12.52 5.09
C PRO A 30 7.90 -14.01 5.18
N GLN A 31 6.99 -14.48 4.32
CA GLN A 31 6.48 -15.86 4.30
C GLN A 31 6.92 -16.60 3.03
N ASP A 32 7.84 -16.03 2.25
CA ASP A 32 8.30 -16.55 0.95
C ASP A 32 7.16 -16.84 -0.04
N ARG A 33 6.05 -16.09 0.08
CA ARG A 33 4.91 -16.22 -0.81
C ARG A 33 5.03 -15.27 -1.99
N SER A 34 4.61 -15.73 -3.16
CA SER A 34 4.57 -14.89 -4.36
C SER A 34 3.55 -13.75 -4.23
N VAL A 35 3.94 -12.56 -4.67
CA VAL A 35 3.08 -11.35 -4.70
C VAL A 35 2.17 -11.28 -5.92
N VAL A 36 2.46 -12.08 -6.96
CA VAL A 36 1.72 -12.10 -8.23
C VAL A 36 0.58 -13.11 -8.20
N SER A 37 0.86 -14.31 -7.70
CA SER A 37 -0.09 -15.44 -7.62
C SER A 37 0.00 -16.14 -6.26
N PRO A 38 -1.13 -16.58 -5.65
CA PRO A 38 -2.51 -16.41 -6.11
C PRO A 38 -3.06 -14.99 -5.86
N ARG A 39 -4.23 -14.70 -6.44
CA ARG A 39 -4.97 -13.44 -6.20
C ARG A 39 -5.32 -13.29 -4.72
N SER A 40 -5.52 -12.04 -4.28
CA SER A 40 -6.00 -11.75 -2.92
C SER A 40 -7.31 -12.48 -2.64
N ALA A 41 -7.38 -13.16 -1.50
CA ALA A 41 -8.52 -13.94 -1.06
C ALA A 41 -8.85 -13.63 0.40
N CYS A 42 -10.10 -13.81 0.78
CA CYS A 42 -10.54 -13.64 2.15
C CYS A 42 -9.83 -14.66 3.07
N PRO A 43 -9.23 -14.23 4.20
CA PRO A 43 -8.56 -15.16 5.12
C PRO A 43 -9.53 -16.09 5.87
N GLY A 44 -10.82 -15.73 5.97
CA GLY A 44 -11.82 -16.54 6.66
C GLY A 44 -12.45 -17.62 5.79
N CYS A 45 -12.88 -17.28 4.57
CA CYS A 45 -13.60 -18.21 3.69
C CYS A 45 -12.86 -18.62 2.41
N GLY A 46 -11.66 -18.07 2.16
CA GLY A 46 -10.88 -18.36 0.95
C GLY A 46 -11.46 -17.80 -0.35
N THR A 47 -12.61 -17.12 -0.31
CA THR A 47 -13.22 -16.52 -1.52
C THR A 47 -12.28 -15.47 -2.09
N VAL A 48 -12.00 -15.56 -3.39
CA VAL A 48 -11.19 -14.58 -4.12
C VAL A 48 -11.86 -13.21 -4.08
N ILE A 49 -11.09 -12.18 -3.74
CA ILE A 49 -11.57 -10.80 -3.66
C ILE A 49 -11.84 -10.29 -5.07
N ARG A 50 -13.06 -9.79 -5.30
CA ARG A 50 -13.48 -9.19 -6.57
C ARG A 50 -12.73 -7.87 -6.77
N TRP A 51 -12.51 -7.48 -8.02
CA TRP A 51 -11.69 -6.29 -8.33
C TRP A 51 -12.24 -5.01 -7.67
N TYR A 52 -13.56 -4.84 -7.56
CA TYR A 52 -14.19 -3.69 -6.92
C TYR A 52 -14.23 -3.76 -5.39
N ASP A 53 -14.01 -4.94 -4.80
CA ASP A 53 -13.81 -5.10 -3.35
C ASP A 53 -12.31 -4.92 -2.98
N ASN A 54 -11.46 -4.64 -3.98
CA ASN A 54 -10.03 -4.36 -3.84
C ASN A 54 -9.70 -2.89 -4.14
N VAL A 55 -10.69 -1.99 -4.15
CA VAL A 55 -10.47 -0.55 -4.32
C VAL A 55 -9.94 0.01 -2.99
N PRO A 56 -8.73 0.61 -2.97
CA PRO A 56 -8.09 1.05 -1.74
C PRO A 56 -8.99 1.94 -0.89
N VAL A 57 -9.01 1.70 0.42
CA VAL A 57 -9.78 2.40 1.46
C VAL A 57 -11.30 2.33 1.30
N LEU A 58 -11.83 2.65 0.12
CA LEU A 58 -13.25 2.72 -0.21
C LEU A 58 -13.94 1.37 -0.03
N SER A 59 -13.35 0.27 -0.51
CA SER A 59 -13.96 -1.06 -0.34
C SER A 59 -14.01 -1.46 1.13
N TRP A 60 -12.98 -1.15 1.92
CA TRP A 60 -12.97 -1.46 3.36
C TRP A 60 -14.03 -0.67 4.12
N VAL A 61 -14.16 0.63 3.85
CA VAL A 61 -15.17 1.50 4.47
C VAL A 61 -16.59 1.07 4.08
N ALA A 62 -16.84 0.81 2.79
CA ALA A 62 -18.14 0.36 2.30
C ALA A 62 -18.56 -0.99 2.89
N LEU A 63 -17.61 -1.89 3.09
CA LEU A 63 -17.83 -3.21 3.71
C LEU A 63 -17.75 -3.17 5.24
N ARG A 64 -17.51 -2.01 5.85
CA ARG A 64 -17.33 -1.82 7.31
C ARG A 64 -16.28 -2.77 7.90
N GLY A 65 -15.20 -2.99 7.15
CA GLY A 65 -14.11 -3.89 7.53
C GLY A 65 -14.51 -5.37 7.61
N ARG A 66 -15.51 -5.82 6.85
CA ARG A 66 -15.95 -7.23 6.84
C ARG A 66 -15.92 -7.83 5.45
N CYS A 67 -15.68 -9.14 5.34
CA CYS A 67 -15.81 -9.83 4.07
C CYS A 67 -17.28 -9.86 3.61
N ARG A 68 -17.52 -9.56 2.32
CA ARG A 68 -18.86 -9.63 1.71
C ARG A 68 -19.48 -11.03 1.76
N SER A 69 -18.69 -12.08 1.61
CA SER A 69 -19.20 -13.46 1.52
C SER A 69 -19.46 -14.10 2.89
N CYS A 70 -18.54 -13.94 3.85
CA CYS A 70 -18.62 -14.63 5.15
C CYS A 70 -18.69 -13.71 6.37
N GLY A 71 -18.60 -12.39 6.20
CA GLY A 71 -18.65 -11.43 7.31
C GLY A 71 -17.39 -11.39 8.20
N SER A 72 -16.36 -12.18 7.91
CA SER A 72 -15.12 -12.18 8.71
C SER A 72 -14.45 -10.80 8.69
N GLY A 73 -13.89 -10.38 9.83
CA GLY A 73 -13.19 -9.10 9.95
C GLY A 73 -11.95 -9.03 9.04
N ILE A 74 -11.79 -7.90 8.34
CA ILE A 74 -10.61 -7.53 7.56
C ILE A 74 -9.81 -6.54 8.41
N SER A 75 -8.52 -6.83 8.63
CA SER A 75 -7.64 -6.02 9.48
C SER A 75 -7.61 -4.54 9.06
N VAL A 76 -7.62 -3.65 10.04
CA VAL A 76 -7.47 -2.20 9.85
C VAL A 76 -6.09 -1.80 9.32
N GLN A 77 -5.10 -2.70 9.42
CA GLN A 77 -3.78 -2.51 8.82
C GLN A 77 -3.87 -2.20 7.32
N TYR A 78 -4.82 -2.83 6.60
CA TYR A 78 -4.96 -2.64 5.15
C TYR A 78 -5.25 -1.18 4.78
N PRO A 79 -6.39 -0.58 5.21
CA PRO A 79 -6.69 0.80 4.88
C PRO A 79 -5.70 1.79 5.49
N LEU A 80 -5.08 1.48 6.64
CA LEU A 80 -4.08 2.36 7.25
C LEU A 80 -2.81 2.46 6.41
N ALA A 81 -2.28 1.34 5.91
CA ALA A 81 -1.10 1.35 5.05
C ALA A 81 -1.39 2.02 3.69
N GLU A 82 -2.59 1.83 3.14
CA GLU A 82 -3.04 2.52 1.92
C GLU A 82 -3.07 4.03 2.15
N LEU A 83 -3.72 4.50 3.21
CA LEU A 83 -3.78 5.92 3.56
C LEU A 83 -2.41 6.51 3.86
N ALA A 84 -1.56 5.82 4.62
CA ALA A 84 -0.20 6.27 4.92
C ALA A 84 0.62 6.47 3.63
N THR A 85 0.52 5.52 2.70
CA THR A 85 1.20 5.63 1.40
C THR A 85 0.61 6.76 0.55
N GLY A 86 -0.72 6.91 0.51
CA GLY A 86 -1.39 8.04 -0.14
C GLY A 86 -0.93 9.40 0.40
N LEU A 87 -0.82 9.53 1.72
CA LEU A 87 -0.34 10.74 2.39
C LEU A 87 1.14 11.01 2.10
N VAL A 88 2.00 9.98 2.03
CA VAL A 88 3.40 10.12 1.64
C VAL A 88 3.49 10.71 0.23
N TRP A 89 2.78 10.14 -0.74
CA TRP A 89 2.83 10.61 -2.13
C TRP A 89 2.21 12.00 -2.32
N ALA A 90 1.12 12.30 -1.63
CA ALA A 90 0.57 13.66 -1.61
C ALA A 90 1.55 14.65 -0.96
N GLY A 91 2.15 14.28 0.18
CA GLY A 91 3.06 15.11 0.96
C GLY A 91 4.35 15.47 0.20
N VAL A 92 4.96 14.52 -0.51
CA VAL A 92 6.18 14.79 -1.30
C VAL A 92 5.90 15.76 -2.44
N VAL A 93 4.73 15.69 -3.09
CA VAL A 93 4.33 16.64 -4.14
C VAL A 93 3.97 18.01 -3.56
N VAL A 94 3.39 18.07 -2.36
CA VAL A 94 3.17 19.34 -1.65
C VAL A 94 4.49 20.02 -1.32
N ALA A 95 5.50 19.25 -0.86
CA ALA A 95 6.78 19.78 -0.41
C ALA A 95 7.71 20.18 -1.58
N HIS A 96 7.79 19.35 -2.62
CA HIS A 96 8.77 19.51 -3.71
C HIS A 96 8.16 19.80 -5.09
N GLY A 97 6.83 19.85 -5.20
CA GLY A 97 6.13 19.94 -6.49
C GLY A 97 6.25 18.66 -7.34
N PRO A 98 5.84 18.68 -8.62
CA PRO A 98 5.99 17.55 -9.55
C PRO A 98 7.44 17.44 -10.07
N THR A 99 8.39 17.27 -9.16
CA THR A 99 9.82 17.20 -9.46
C THR A 99 10.36 15.78 -9.33
N TRP A 100 11.57 15.57 -9.85
CA TRP A 100 12.27 14.29 -9.69
C TRP A 100 12.59 13.97 -8.22
N GLU A 101 12.78 14.99 -7.39
CA GLU A 101 12.96 14.85 -5.94
C GLU A 101 11.71 14.28 -5.27
N ALA A 102 10.51 14.76 -5.64
CA ALA A 102 9.26 14.23 -5.12
C ALA A 102 9.09 12.74 -5.46
N LEU A 103 9.46 12.34 -6.69
CA LEU A 103 9.41 10.94 -7.10
C LEU A 103 10.38 10.07 -6.30
N ARG A 104 11.64 10.50 -6.14
CA ARG A 104 12.64 9.82 -5.32
C ARG A 104 12.19 9.68 -3.87
N GLY A 105 11.71 10.77 -3.27
CA GLY A 105 11.18 10.78 -1.91
C GLY A 105 9.97 9.85 -1.76
N GLY A 106 9.03 9.87 -2.70
CA GLY A 106 7.86 9.00 -2.71
C GLY A 106 8.22 7.51 -2.75
N VAL A 107 9.15 7.13 -3.65
CA VAL A 107 9.62 5.74 -3.74
C VAL A 107 10.38 5.32 -2.48
N PHE A 108 11.33 6.14 -2.03
CA PHE A 108 12.14 5.85 -0.85
C PHE A 108 11.28 5.67 0.41
N LEU A 109 10.36 6.60 0.67
CA LEU A 109 9.46 6.54 1.82
C LEU A 109 8.47 5.37 1.71
N THR A 110 8.05 4.99 0.49
CA THR A 110 7.21 3.79 0.29
C THR A 110 7.98 2.51 0.65
N ILE A 111 9.25 2.40 0.27
CA ILE A 111 10.10 1.26 0.63
C ILE A 111 10.29 1.20 2.15
N LEU A 112 10.62 2.33 2.78
CA LEU A 112 10.75 2.41 4.24
C LEU A 112 9.47 2.02 4.96
N LEU A 113 8.32 2.50 4.49
CA LEU A 113 7.02 2.13 5.05
C LEU A 113 6.77 0.62 4.92
N GLY A 114 7.13 0.01 3.78
CA GLY A 114 7.06 -1.44 3.58
C GLY A 114 7.91 -2.21 4.59
N ILE A 115 9.15 -1.77 4.81
CA ILE A 115 10.06 -2.33 5.80
C ILE A 115 9.44 -2.19 7.20
N SER A 116 8.98 -1.01 7.59
CA SER A 116 8.36 -0.77 8.90
C SER A 116 7.12 -1.63 9.13
N LEU A 117 6.28 -1.85 8.11
CA LEU A 117 5.10 -2.70 8.22
C LEU A 117 5.46 -4.19 8.36
N SER A 118 6.46 -4.66 7.63
CA SER A 118 6.96 -6.04 7.76
C SER A 118 7.64 -6.27 9.10
N ASP A 119 8.47 -5.33 9.53
CA ASP A 119 9.20 -5.38 10.80
C ASP A 119 8.24 -5.35 12.00
N ALA A 120 7.29 -4.41 12.03
CA ALA A 120 6.32 -4.30 13.12
C ALA A 120 5.44 -5.56 13.28
N ARG A 121 5.29 -6.38 12.23
CA ARG A 121 4.45 -7.58 12.25
C ARG A 121 5.22 -8.88 12.40
N PHE A 122 6.39 -8.99 11.78
CA PHE A 122 7.15 -10.24 11.69
C PHE A 122 8.57 -10.12 12.25
N TYR A 123 9.04 -8.92 12.62
CA TYR A 123 10.42 -8.63 13.03
C TYR A 123 11.46 -9.12 12.00
N ILE A 124 11.10 -9.01 10.71
CA ILE A 124 11.90 -9.44 9.57
C ILE A 124 11.91 -8.31 8.55
N ILE A 125 13.09 -8.08 7.96
CA ILE A 125 13.28 -7.18 6.82
C ILE A 125 13.47 -8.03 5.56
N PRO A 126 12.47 -8.11 4.67
CA PRO A 126 12.60 -8.88 3.43
C PRO A 126 13.69 -8.33 2.51
N HIS A 127 14.53 -9.21 1.97
CA HIS A 127 15.62 -8.84 1.05
C HIS A 127 15.13 -8.11 -0.21
N GLN A 128 13.90 -8.37 -0.64
CA GLN A 128 13.28 -7.72 -1.79
C GLN A 128 13.18 -6.19 -1.59
N PHE A 129 12.94 -5.71 -0.36
CA PHE A 129 12.97 -4.27 -0.06
C PHE A 129 14.41 -3.73 -0.09
N THR A 130 15.38 -4.48 0.41
CA THR A 130 16.80 -4.08 0.41
C THR A 130 17.34 -3.97 -1.01
N TRP A 131 17.09 -4.97 -1.86
CA TRP A 131 17.53 -4.95 -3.26
C TRP A 131 16.82 -3.87 -4.08
N GLY A 132 15.52 -3.69 -3.86
CA GLY A 132 14.76 -2.60 -4.47
C GLY A 132 15.31 -1.23 -4.07
N GLY A 133 15.63 -1.03 -2.79
CA GLY A 133 16.26 0.20 -2.30
C GLY A 133 17.60 0.48 -2.97
N MET A 134 18.50 -0.51 -3.02
CA MET A 134 19.81 -0.37 -3.68
C MET A 134 19.70 -0.01 -5.17
N ALA A 135 18.69 -0.52 -5.88
CA ALA A 135 18.48 -0.21 -7.29
C ALA A 135 18.02 1.24 -7.53
N VAL A 136 17.31 1.82 -6.56
CA VAL A 136 16.77 3.19 -6.65
C VAL A 136 17.82 4.24 -6.28
N GLY A 137 18.83 3.87 -5.48
CA GLY A 137 19.98 4.72 -5.12
C GLY A 137 20.15 4.88 -3.62
#